data_AF-A0A921RT48-F1
#
_entry.id   AF-A0A921RT48-F1
#
_cell.length_a   1.000
_cell.length_b   1.000
_cell.length_c   1.000
_cell.angle_alpha   90.00
_cell.angle_beta   90.00
_cell.angle_gamma   90.00
#
_symmetry.space_group_name_H-M   'P 1'
#
loop_
_entity.id
_entity.type
_entity.pdbx_description
1 polymer ?
#
loop_
_entity_poly.entity_id
_entity_poly.type
_entity_poly.pdbx_seq_one_letter_code
_entity_poly.pdbx_strand_id
1 'polypeptide(L)'
;MAGNALANYVQVYAMLPLDIITVDNTFEKEDETRAQLKKLTAAGVDGVMIDVWWGLVEGKEPGVYDWSAYKQVFKLVQEAGLKLQAIMSCHQCGGNVGDVVNIPIPQWVRDVGEDNPDIFYTNREGVRNIEYLTLGVDDQPLFHGRTAIQLYADYMKSFRENMADFLDAGVIVDIEVGLGPAGEMRYPSYPQSQGWVYPGIGEFICYDKYLKADFKAAATAAGHPASMNFTCAEMRDNEQSSEAKSAPEELVQQVLSAGWREGLNLACENALSRYDATAYNTILRNARPQGINRNGAPEHKLYGFTYLRVSDELFEGENYTTFKTFVRRMHANLDYNPKVDPVAPLKRSKPEIPIEEILAVAQPRLEPFPFEKNTDLPV
;
A
#
# COMPACT_ATOMS: atom_id res chain seq x y z
N MET A 1 7.86 -22.21 25.52
CA MET A 1 7.16 -20.94 25.83
C MET A 1 7.48 -19.83 24.83
N ALA A 2 8.75 -19.54 24.47
CA ALA A 2 9.07 -18.52 23.47
C ALA A 2 8.46 -18.76 22.06
N GLY A 3 8.42 -20.00 21.59
CA GLY A 3 7.81 -20.35 20.30
C GLY A 3 6.29 -20.11 20.22
N ASN A 4 5.58 -20.15 21.35
CA ASN A 4 4.13 -19.91 21.38
C ASN A 4 3.81 -18.41 21.34
N ALA A 5 4.62 -17.58 21.99
CA ALA A 5 4.45 -16.13 21.96
C ALA A 5 4.80 -15.53 20.58
N LEU A 6 5.83 -16.07 19.91
CA LEU A 6 6.28 -15.57 18.60
C LEU A 6 5.22 -15.66 17.52
N ALA A 7 4.31 -16.64 17.60
CA ALA A 7 3.22 -16.79 16.65
C ALA A 7 2.19 -15.64 16.71
N ASN A 8 2.20 -14.84 17.78
CA ASN A 8 1.34 -13.67 17.97
C ASN A 8 1.99 -12.37 17.49
N TYR A 9 3.27 -12.42 17.09
CA TYR A 9 4.01 -11.29 16.56
C TYR A 9 3.38 -10.82 15.25
N VAL A 10 3.14 -9.51 15.14
CA VAL A 10 2.75 -8.85 13.90
C VAL A 10 3.84 -7.85 13.56
N GLN A 11 4.41 -7.96 12.36
CA GLN A 11 5.48 -7.08 11.91
C GLN A 11 4.98 -5.65 11.76
N VAL A 12 5.79 -4.67 12.14
CA VAL A 12 5.51 -3.23 11.98
C VAL A 12 6.50 -2.64 11.01
N TYR A 13 6.00 -2.06 9.94
CA TYR A 13 6.74 -1.28 8.97
C TYR A 13 6.42 0.21 9.14
N ALA A 14 7.31 1.09 8.70
CA ALA A 14 7.06 2.53 8.69
C ALA A 14 7.30 3.09 7.29
N MET A 15 6.32 3.83 6.76
CA MET A 15 6.42 4.40 5.42
C MET A 15 7.39 5.59 5.41
N LEU A 16 8.36 5.59 4.50
CA LEU A 16 9.36 6.65 4.38
C LEU A 16 8.73 7.96 3.88
N PRO A 17 9.36 9.12 4.11
CA PRO A 17 8.87 10.41 3.58
C PRO A 17 8.68 10.38 2.06
N LEU A 18 7.62 11.03 1.57
CA LEU A 18 7.33 11.11 0.13
C LEU A 18 8.45 11.78 -0.68
N ASP A 19 9.19 12.70 -0.05
CA ASP A 19 10.28 13.47 -0.65
C ASP A 19 11.67 12.89 -0.40
N ILE A 20 11.76 11.62 0.02
CA ILE A 20 13.06 10.97 0.28
C ILE A 20 13.96 11.00 -0.96
N ILE A 21 13.38 10.86 -2.15
CA ILE A 21 14.03 11.09 -3.44
C ILE A 21 13.38 12.33 -4.05
N THR A 22 14.21 13.24 -4.56
CA THR A 22 13.76 14.49 -5.15
C THR A 22 13.04 14.28 -6.48
N VAL A 23 12.35 15.31 -6.96
CA VAL A 23 11.71 15.32 -8.28
C VAL A 23 12.70 15.18 -9.45
N ASP A 24 13.99 15.44 -9.20
CA ASP A 24 15.08 15.27 -10.18
C ASP A 24 15.73 13.88 -10.10
N ASN A 25 15.12 12.94 -9.37
CA ASN A 25 15.64 11.59 -9.11
C ASN A 25 17.02 11.60 -8.44
N THR A 26 17.23 12.50 -7.48
CA THR A 26 18.43 12.57 -6.63
C THR A 26 18.10 12.19 -5.19
N PHE A 27 19.10 11.63 -4.48
CA PHE A 27 18.99 11.36 -3.05
C PHE A 27 19.89 12.33 -2.28
N GLU A 28 19.27 13.32 -1.62
CA GLU A 28 19.99 14.46 -1.01
C GLU A 28 19.96 14.44 0.52
N LYS A 29 19.15 13.56 1.12
CA LYS A 29 18.87 13.50 2.56
C LYS A 29 19.55 12.32 3.26
N GLU A 30 20.77 11.96 2.88
CA GLU A 30 21.46 10.77 3.42
C GLU A 30 21.58 10.79 4.95
N ASP A 31 22.14 11.85 5.53
CA ASP A 31 22.38 11.93 6.98
C ASP A 31 21.08 11.96 7.78
N GLU A 32 20.07 12.69 7.30
CA GLU A 32 18.74 12.76 7.91
C GLU A 32 18.06 11.39 7.88
N THR A 33 18.03 10.74 6.71
CA THR A 33 17.45 9.40 6.53
C THR A 33 18.14 8.40 7.45
N ARG A 34 19.47 8.41 7.52
CA ARG A 34 20.24 7.52 8.39
C ARG A 34 19.90 7.74 9.87
N ALA A 35 19.70 8.99 10.30
CA ALA A 35 19.28 9.30 11.65
C ALA A 35 17.86 8.81 11.96
N GLN A 36 16.92 8.96 11.02
CA GLN A 36 15.54 8.47 11.15
C GLN A 36 15.49 6.93 11.20
N LEU A 37 16.20 6.23 10.30
CA LEU A 37 16.30 4.77 10.29
C LEU A 37 16.87 4.22 11.61
N LYS A 38 17.84 4.93 12.20
CA LYS A 38 18.39 4.56 13.53
C LYS A 38 17.34 4.67 14.63
N LYS A 39 16.47 5.68 14.60
CA LYS A 39 15.35 5.81 15.55
C LYS A 39 14.33 4.68 15.35
N LEU A 40 14.01 4.31 14.11
CA LEU A 40 13.11 3.18 13.82
C LEU A 40 13.69 1.86 14.33
N THR A 41 14.97 1.61 14.06
CA THR A 41 15.69 0.41 14.55
C THR A 41 15.69 0.35 16.08
N ALA A 42 15.95 1.48 16.75
CA ALA A 42 15.92 1.56 18.22
C ALA A 42 14.51 1.36 18.81
N ALA A 43 13.46 1.60 18.03
CA ALA A 43 12.07 1.32 18.40
C ALA A 43 11.66 -0.13 18.18
N GLY A 44 12.50 -0.92 17.48
CA GLY A 44 12.22 -2.31 17.13
C GLY A 44 11.41 -2.47 15.84
N VAL A 45 11.26 -1.43 15.01
CA VAL A 45 10.54 -1.54 13.73
C VAL A 45 11.16 -2.64 12.85
N ASP A 46 10.32 -3.43 12.17
CA ASP A 46 10.76 -4.58 11.37
C ASP A 46 11.32 -4.19 9.99
N GLY A 47 10.79 -3.11 9.42
CA GLY A 47 11.19 -2.61 8.13
C GLY A 47 10.58 -1.26 7.78
N VAL A 48 10.80 -0.83 6.56
CA VAL A 48 10.23 0.39 6.00
C VAL A 48 9.52 0.11 4.69
N MET A 49 8.60 1.00 4.31
CA MET A 49 7.93 0.97 3.01
C MET A 49 8.29 2.22 2.21
N ILE A 50 8.48 2.09 0.90
CA ILE A 50 8.84 3.19 0.01
C ILE A 50 8.11 3.12 -1.32
N ASP A 51 7.67 4.29 -1.79
CA ASP A 51 7.21 4.50 -3.16
C ASP A 51 8.38 4.50 -4.16
N VAL A 52 8.33 3.58 -5.11
CA VAL A 52 9.24 3.54 -6.24
C VAL A 52 8.54 4.19 -7.44
N TRP A 53 8.73 5.50 -7.56
CA TRP A 53 7.99 6.36 -8.49
C TRP A 53 8.37 6.08 -9.94
N TRP A 54 7.39 5.64 -10.73
CA TRP A 54 7.58 5.43 -12.17
C TRP A 54 8.06 6.71 -12.88
N GLY A 55 7.47 7.85 -12.52
CA GLY A 55 7.81 9.17 -13.07
C GLY A 55 9.27 9.60 -12.87
N LEU A 56 9.93 9.13 -11.80
CA LEU A 56 11.35 9.42 -11.55
C LEU A 56 12.25 8.46 -12.32
N VAL A 57 11.95 7.16 -12.24
CA VAL A 57 12.85 6.12 -12.74
C VAL A 57 12.84 6.04 -14.27
N GLU A 58 11.66 6.08 -14.91
CA GLU A 58 11.52 6.05 -16.39
C GLU A 58 11.16 7.44 -16.93
N GLY A 59 11.54 8.51 -16.21
CA GLY A 59 11.11 9.88 -16.52
C GLY A 59 11.67 10.45 -17.83
N LYS A 60 12.88 10.04 -18.22
CA LYS A 60 13.62 10.64 -19.36
C LYS A 60 13.08 10.15 -20.70
N GLU A 61 13.10 8.84 -20.94
CA GLU A 61 12.75 8.23 -22.21
C GLU A 61 12.18 6.82 -22.02
N PRO A 62 11.32 6.32 -22.94
CA PRO A 62 10.77 4.97 -22.87
C PRO A 62 11.86 3.89 -22.76
N GLY A 63 11.78 3.05 -21.72
CA GLY A 63 12.71 1.94 -21.50
C GLY A 63 14.07 2.34 -20.93
N VAL A 64 14.29 3.62 -20.59
CA VAL A 64 15.52 4.12 -19.98
C VAL A 64 15.28 4.35 -18.49
N TYR A 65 15.76 3.42 -17.67
CA TYR A 65 15.53 3.41 -16.22
C TYR A 65 16.75 3.92 -15.43
N ASP A 66 16.57 4.92 -14.57
CA ASP A 66 17.58 5.43 -13.64
C ASP A 66 17.24 5.02 -12.20
N TRP A 67 17.90 3.97 -11.73
CA TRP A 67 17.74 3.40 -10.39
C TRP A 67 18.71 3.97 -9.35
N SER A 68 19.49 5.00 -9.71
CA SER A 68 20.68 5.40 -8.95
C SER A 68 20.35 5.93 -7.54
N ALA A 69 19.33 6.78 -7.39
CA ALA A 69 18.88 7.27 -6.09
C ALA A 69 18.27 6.16 -5.22
N TYR A 70 17.38 5.33 -5.79
CA TYR A 70 16.76 4.20 -5.08
C TYR A 70 17.79 3.20 -4.53
N LYS A 71 18.84 2.88 -5.30
CA LYS A 71 19.93 2.02 -4.84
C LYS A 71 20.66 2.58 -3.61
N GLN A 72 20.82 3.91 -3.53
CA GLN A 72 21.43 4.55 -2.37
C GLN A 72 20.54 4.42 -1.13
N VAL A 73 19.24 4.70 -1.26
CA VAL A 73 18.27 4.52 -0.17
C VAL A 73 18.22 3.07 0.30
N PHE A 74 18.12 2.10 -0.62
CA PHE A 74 18.00 0.68 -0.27
C PHE A 74 19.26 0.18 0.44
N LYS A 75 20.43 0.69 0.05
CA LYS A 75 21.68 0.44 0.76
C LYS A 75 21.63 0.96 2.21
N LEU A 76 21.10 2.16 2.45
CA LEU A 76 20.93 2.66 3.83
C LEU A 76 19.97 1.81 4.65
N VAL A 77 18.86 1.37 4.06
CA VAL A 77 17.89 0.49 4.73
C VAL A 77 18.55 -0.84 5.10
N GLN A 78 19.32 -1.43 4.18
CA GLN A 78 20.08 -2.65 4.43
C GLN A 78 21.14 -2.44 5.53
N GLU A 79 21.91 -1.34 5.49
CA GLU A 79 22.90 -1.01 6.52
C GLU A 79 22.28 -0.81 7.91
N ALA A 80 21.04 -0.31 7.96
CA ALA A 80 20.28 -0.19 9.19
C ALA A 80 19.73 -1.55 9.72
N GLY A 81 19.80 -2.61 8.91
CA GLY A 81 19.26 -3.93 9.26
C GLY A 81 17.74 -4.02 9.20
N LEU A 82 17.10 -3.12 8.45
CA LEU A 82 15.65 -3.07 8.28
C LEU A 82 15.23 -3.82 7.01
N LYS A 83 14.05 -4.45 7.04
CA LYS A 83 13.40 -4.99 5.83
C LYS A 83 12.83 -3.84 4.99
N LEU A 84 12.50 -4.12 3.73
CA LEU A 84 11.96 -3.16 2.77
C LEU A 84 10.72 -3.71 2.05
N GLN A 85 9.63 -2.93 2.05
CA GLN A 85 8.50 -3.11 1.15
C GLN A 85 8.59 -2.06 0.05
N ALA A 86 8.60 -2.47 -1.21
CA ALA A 86 8.74 -1.57 -2.35
C ALA A 86 7.42 -1.48 -3.12
N ILE A 87 6.85 -0.28 -3.21
CA ILE A 87 5.64 -0.03 -4.00
C ILE A 87 6.07 0.28 -5.44
N MET A 88 5.53 -0.43 -6.42
CA MET A 88 5.65 -0.10 -7.84
C MET A 88 4.67 1.03 -8.15
N SER A 89 5.05 2.26 -7.83
CA SER A 89 4.18 3.43 -7.85
C SER A 89 4.01 3.94 -9.29
N CYS A 90 3.13 3.28 -10.05
CA CYS A 90 2.76 3.62 -11.43
C CYS A 90 1.76 4.79 -11.54
N HIS A 91 1.70 5.65 -10.52
CA HIS A 91 0.76 6.76 -10.37
C HIS A 91 1.51 8.05 -9.99
N GLN A 92 0.82 9.18 -10.09
CA GLN A 92 1.33 10.47 -9.65
C GLN A 92 1.32 10.59 -8.11
N CYS A 93 2.40 11.11 -7.53
CA CYS A 93 2.40 11.70 -6.18
C CYS A 93 1.93 13.16 -6.29
N GLY A 94 0.97 13.58 -5.46
CA GLY A 94 0.43 14.94 -5.49
C GLY A 94 -1.02 14.95 -5.97
N GLY A 95 -1.85 15.74 -5.27
CA GLY A 95 -3.27 15.90 -5.59
C GLY A 95 -4.22 15.10 -4.68
N ASN A 96 -3.68 14.21 -3.83
CA ASN A 96 -4.42 13.49 -2.80
C ASN A 96 -4.11 14.04 -1.38
N VAL A 97 -4.90 13.62 -0.39
CA VAL A 97 -4.74 14.06 1.01
C VAL A 97 -3.38 13.59 1.55
N GLY A 98 -2.58 14.52 2.07
CA GLY A 98 -1.28 14.21 2.68
C GLY A 98 -0.09 14.30 1.72
N ASP A 99 -0.32 14.50 0.42
CA ASP A 99 0.76 14.68 -0.54
C ASP A 99 1.41 16.07 -0.40
N VAL A 100 2.71 16.08 -0.09
CA VAL A 100 3.52 17.30 0.01
C VAL A 100 4.48 17.48 -1.18
N VAL A 101 4.53 16.48 -2.07
CA VAL A 101 5.41 16.41 -3.24
C VAL A 101 4.57 16.20 -4.49
N ASN A 102 4.99 16.80 -5.60
CA ASN A 102 4.38 16.60 -6.90
C ASN A 102 5.35 15.84 -7.82
N ILE A 103 5.07 14.55 -8.04
CA ILE A 103 5.83 13.67 -8.93
C ILE A 103 4.82 13.11 -9.95
N PRO A 104 4.72 13.68 -11.15
CA PRO A 104 3.82 13.17 -12.19
C PRO A 104 4.30 11.81 -12.72
N ILE A 105 3.43 11.08 -13.42
CA ILE A 105 3.86 9.97 -14.29
C ILE A 105 4.80 10.51 -15.39
N PRO A 106 5.61 9.66 -16.07
CA PRO A 106 6.62 10.13 -17.02
C PRO A 106 6.06 11.08 -18.07
N GLN A 107 6.78 12.16 -18.37
CA GLN A 107 6.29 13.20 -19.27
C GLN A 107 5.98 12.65 -20.68
N TRP A 108 6.84 11.76 -21.21
CA TRP A 108 6.62 11.14 -22.52
C TRP A 108 5.33 10.31 -22.60
N VAL A 109 4.81 9.81 -21.47
CA VAL A 109 3.49 9.14 -21.40
C VAL A 109 2.37 10.18 -21.46
N ARG A 110 2.54 11.29 -20.74
CA ARG A 110 1.57 12.39 -20.72
C ARG A 110 1.44 13.07 -22.07
N ASP A 111 2.53 13.15 -22.83
CA ASP A 111 2.55 13.68 -24.19
C ASP A 111 1.65 12.87 -25.13
N VAL A 112 1.54 11.54 -24.95
CA VAL A 112 0.56 10.70 -25.67
C VAL A 112 -0.88 11.13 -25.36
N GLY A 113 -1.13 11.62 -24.14
CA GLY A 113 -2.42 12.13 -23.71
C GLY A 113 -2.83 13.46 -24.30
N GLU A 114 -1.88 14.23 -24.86
CA GLU A 114 -2.20 15.47 -25.59
C GLU A 114 -2.93 15.15 -26.91
N ASP A 115 -2.49 14.12 -27.62
CA ASP A 115 -3.13 13.62 -28.84
C ASP A 115 -4.31 12.68 -28.55
N ASN A 116 -4.24 11.93 -27.44
CA ASN A 116 -5.23 10.92 -27.06
C ASN A 116 -5.64 11.06 -25.59
N PRO A 117 -6.48 12.05 -25.23
CA PRO A 117 -6.84 12.32 -23.83
C PRO A 117 -7.62 11.19 -23.16
N ASP A 118 -8.11 10.20 -23.92
CA ASP A 118 -8.78 9.01 -23.40
C ASP A 118 -7.82 7.96 -22.81
N ILE A 119 -6.51 8.21 -22.78
CA ILE A 119 -5.58 7.40 -21.96
C ILE A 119 -5.79 7.62 -20.45
N PHE A 120 -6.54 8.65 -20.07
CA PHE A 120 -6.80 9.02 -18.69
C PHE A 120 -8.23 8.70 -18.27
N TYR A 121 -8.39 8.36 -16.98
CA TYR A 121 -9.70 8.22 -16.36
C TYR A 121 -10.53 9.49 -16.53
N THR A 122 -11.80 9.34 -16.91
CA THR A 122 -12.65 10.45 -17.31
C THR A 122 -14.01 10.38 -16.63
N ASN A 123 -14.43 11.48 -16.01
CA ASN A 123 -15.75 11.60 -15.40
C ASN A 123 -16.84 11.91 -16.45
N ARG A 124 -18.10 12.00 -16.01
CA ARG A 124 -19.24 12.25 -16.91
C ARG A 124 -19.15 13.58 -17.65
N GLU A 125 -18.57 14.60 -17.02
CA GLU A 125 -18.41 15.95 -17.58
C GLU A 125 -17.24 16.05 -18.57
N GLY A 126 -16.45 14.99 -18.72
CA GLY A 126 -15.30 14.94 -19.62
C GLY A 126 -13.99 15.42 -18.99
N VAL A 127 -13.97 15.65 -17.67
CA VAL A 127 -12.76 16.01 -16.91
C VAL A 127 -11.84 14.80 -16.85
N ARG A 128 -10.55 15.03 -17.15
CA ARG A 128 -9.51 14.00 -17.19
C ARG A 128 -8.74 14.00 -15.88
N ASN A 129 -8.62 12.83 -15.26
CA ASN A 129 -7.69 12.63 -14.15
C ASN A 129 -6.35 12.09 -14.70
N ILE A 130 -5.30 12.90 -14.58
CA ILE A 130 -3.98 12.63 -15.15
C ILE A 130 -3.04 11.85 -14.20
N GLU A 131 -3.54 11.42 -13.04
CA GLU A 131 -2.71 10.75 -12.01
C GLU A 131 -2.36 9.31 -12.39
N TYR A 132 -3.17 8.67 -13.25
CA TYR A 132 -3.01 7.27 -13.63
C TYR A 132 -3.64 6.99 -15.01
N LEU A 133 -3.16 5.94 -15.70
CA LEU A 133 -3.71 5.50 -16.99
C LEU A 133 -5.02 4.73 -16.79
N THR A 134 -6.05 4.99 -17.58
CA THR A 134 -7.30 4.21 -17.47
C THR A 134 -7.04 2.74 -17.76
N LEU A 135 -7.66 1.82 -17.01
CA LEU A 135 -7.57 0.38 -17.29
C LEU A 135 -8.05 0.04 -18.71
N GLY A 136 -8.85 0.90 -19.34
CA GLY A 136 -9.25 0.74 -20.73
C GLY A 136 -8.09 0.76 -21.75
N VAL A 137 -6.89 1.21 -21.36
CA VAL A 137 -5.68 1.15 -22.21
C VAL A 137 -4.68 0.06 -21.81
N ASP A 138 -5.04 -0.83 -20.89
CA ASP A 138 -4.18 -1.91 -20.39
C ASP A 138 -3.55 -2.75 -21.50
N ASP A 139 -4.36 -3.11 -22.50
CA ASP A 139 -3.96 -3.90 -23.68
C ASP A 139 -3.89 -3.09 -24.99
N GLN A 140 -3.93 -1.76 -24.91
CA GLN A 140 -3.88 -0.89 -26.09
C GLN A 140 -2.45 -0.43 -26.37
N PRO A 141 -1.85 -0.71 -27.56
CA PRO A 141 -0.44 -0.45 -27.85
C PRO A 141 -0.17 1.03 -28.22
N LEU A 142 -0.51 1.95 -27.32
CA LEU A 142 -0.54 3.39 -27.55
C LEU A 142 0.80 4.08 -27.22
N PHE A 143 1.66 3.43 -26.43
CA PHE A 143 2.82 4.06 -25.83
C PHE A 143 4.10 3.65 -26.56
N HIS A 144 4.32 4.27 -27.73
CA HIS A 144 5.42 3.92 -28.65
C HIS A 144 5.43 2.43 -29.03
N GLY A 145 4.24 1.86 -29.25
CA GLY A 145 4.04 0.45 -29.60
C GLY A 145 3.90 -0.50 -28.41
N ARG A 146 4.03 -0.02 -27.17
CA ARG A 146 3.77 -0.78 -25.93
C ARG A 146 2.36 -0.52 -25.40
N THR A 147 1.78 -1.50 -24.71
CA THR A 147 0.56 -1.35 -23.90
C THR A 147 0.88 -0.88 -22.48
N ALA A 148 -0.11 -0.37 -21.72
CA ALA A 148 0.14 0.04 -20.33
C ALA A 148 0.65 -1.14 -19.46
N ILE A 149 0.05 -2.33 -19.59
CA ILE A 149 0.54 -3.54 -18.90
C ILE A 149 2.00 -3.86 -19.29
N GLN A 150 2.39 -3.67 -20.54
CA GLN A 150 3.78 -3.87 -20.96
C GLN A 150 4.72 -2.85 -20.33
N LEU A 151 4.31 -1.57 -20.19
CA LEU A 151 5.10 -0.57 -19.47
C LEU A 151 5.35 -1.02 -18.02
N TYR A 152 4.31 -1.44 -17.32
CA TYR A 152 4.38 -1.89 -15.93
C TYR A 152 5.24 -3.15 -15.79
N ALA A 153 5.08 -4.13 -16.71
CA ALA A 153 5.85 -5.36 -16.71
C ALA A 153 7.34 -5.11 -16.99
N ASP A 154 7.68 -4.24 -17.95
CA ASP A 154 9.06 -3.87 -18.25
C ASP A 154 9.71 -3.12 -17.08
N TYR A 155 8.97 -2.21 -16.45
CA TYR A 155 9.39 -1.49 -15.24
C TYR A 155 9.69 -2.45 -14.08
N MET A 156 8.77 -3.36 -13.74
CA MET A 156 8.97 -4.36 -12.70
C MET A 156 10.12 -5.33 -13.02
N LYS A 157 10.28 -5.70 -14.29
CA LYS A 157 11.40 -6.54 -14.74
C LYS A 157 12.73 -5.82 -14.55
N SER A 158 12.81 -4.55 -14.95
CA SER A 158 13.98 -3.70 -14.76
C SER A 158 14.31 -3.50 -13.28
N PHE A 159 13.29 -3.30 -12.43
CA PHE A 159 13.43 -3.23 -10.97
C PHE A 159 14.06 -4.52 -10.42
N ARG A 160 13.48 -5.68 -10.75
CA ARG A 160 13.98 -6.99 -10.30
C ARG A 160 15.44 -7.20 -10.69
N GLU A 161 15.80 -6.87 -11.93
CA GLU A 161 17.17 -7.04 -12.44
C GLU A 161 18.16 -6.09 -11.76
N ASN A 162 17.75 -4.84 -11.48
CA ASN A 162 18.63 -3.85 -10.86
C ASN A 162 18.73 -3.96 -9.34
N MET A 163 17.72 -4.55 -8.70
CA MET A 163 17.63 -4.73 -7.24
C MET A 163 17.89 -6.18 -6.81
N ALA A 164 18.40 -7.03 -7.70
CA ALA A 164 18.66 -8.45 -7.46
C ALA A 164 19.47 -8.69 -6.18
N ASP A 165 20.53 -7.92 -5.95
CA ASP A 165 21.36 -8.05 -4.74
C ASP A 165 20.56 -7.82 -3.44
N PHE A 166 19.58 -6.90 -3.45
CA PHE A 166 18.72 -6.62 -2.29
C PHE A 166 17.62 -7.69 -2.11
N LEU A 167 17.12 -8.26 -3.21
CA LEU A 167 16.18 -9.38 -3.21
C LEU A 167 16.86 -10.66 -2.68
N ASP A 168 18.04 -10.99 -3.20
CA ASP A 168 18.82 -12.17 -2.82
C ASP A 168 19.31 -12.09 -1.37
N ALA A 169 19.64 -10.88 -0.90
CA ALA A 169 19.96 -10.62 0.49
C ALA A 169 18.75 -10.67 1.45
N GLY A 170 17.53 -10.79 0.91
CA GLY A 170 16.29 -10.79 1.70
C GLY A 170 15.95 -9.45 2.34
N VAL A 171 16.48 -8.34 1.81
CA VAL A 171 16.17 -6.98 2.27
C VAL A 171 14.76 -6.62 1.82
N ILE A 172 14.47 -6.79 0.52
CA ILE A 172 13.13 -6.59 -0.03
C ILE A 172 12.29 -7.83 0.29
N VAL A 173 11.21 -7.63 1.03
CA VAL A 173 10.33 -8.71 1.51
C VAL A 173 8.93 -8.68 0.93
N ASP A 174 8.58 -7.60 0.24
CA ASP A 174 7.29 -7.40 -0.40
C ASP A 174 7.39 -6.44 -1.59
N ILE A 175 6.58 -6.71 -2.61
CA ILE A 175 6.40 -5.84 -3.78
C ILE A 175 4.91 -5.51 -3.85
N GLU A 176 4.57 -4.28 -3.48
CA GLU A 176 3.20 -3.79 -3.63
C GLU A 176 3.05 -3.23 -5.04
N VAL A 177 2.09 -3.73 -5.81
CA VAL A 177 1.88 -3.30 -7.19
C VAL A 177 0.85 -2.17 -7.20
N GLY A 178 1.24 -0.98 -7.62
CA GLY A 178 0.31 0.15 -7.76
C GLY A 178 -0.69 -0.09 -8.89
N LEU A 179 -1.99 -0.13 -8.57
CA LEU A 179 -3.06 -0.53 -9.50
C LEU A 179 -4.04 0.60 -9.87
N GLY A 180 -3.68 1.84 -9.53
CA GLY A 180 -4.55 2.99 -9.74
C GLY A 180 -4.06 4.24 -9.02
N PRO A 181 -4.94 5.26 -8.88
CA PRO A 181 -4.62 6.49 -8.16
C PRO A 181 -4.20 6.19 -6.71
N ALA A 182 -3.15 6.86 -6.24
CA ALA A 182 -2.48 6.58 -4.95
C ALA A 182 -1.98 5.12 -4.79
N GLY A 183 -1.80 4.38 -5.89
CA GLY A 183 -1.36 2.98 -5.88
C GLY A 183 -2.49 1.98 -5.62
N GLU A 184 -3.68 2.47 -5.28
CA GLU A 184 -4.82 1.64 -4.88
C GLU A 184 -5.57 1.08 -6.10
N MET A 185 -6.09 -0.14 -6.00
CA MET A 185 -6.93 -0.75 -7.04
C MET A 185 -8.34 -0.15 -7.02
N ARG A 186 -8.49 1.06 -7.58
CA ARG A 186 -9.75 1.81 -7.65
C ARG A 186 -9.79 2.81 -8.80
N TYR A 187 -10.99 3.37 -9.04
CA TYR A 187 -11.16 4.58 -9.82
C TYR A 187 -10.81 5.84 -9.00
N PRO A 188 -10.44 6.98 -9.63
CA PRO A 188 -10.25 8.26 -8.96
C PRO A 188 -11.61 8.93 -8.68
N SER A 189 -12.50 8.28 -7.93
CA SER A 189 -13.89 8.70 -7.74
C SER A 189 -14.08 9.85 -6.75
N TYR A 190 -13.07 10.19 -5.95
CA TYR A 190 -13.09 11.28 -4.96
C TYR A 190 -11.91 12.27 -5.13
N PRO A 191 -11.71 12.83 -6.35
CA PRO A 191 -10.53 13.65 -6.62
C PRO A 191 -10.65 15.03 -5.96
N GLN A 192 -9.86 15.28 -4.92
CA GLN A 192 -9.80 16.59 -4.25
C GLN A 192 -9.39 17.70 -5.23
N SER A 193 -8.52 17.37 -6.19
CA SER A 193 -8.09 18.23 -7.28
C SER A 193 -9.23 18.70 -8.20
N GLN A 194 -10.38 18.02 -8.21
CA GLN A 194 -11.56 18.38 -9.00
C GLN A 194 -12.72 18.87 -8.11
N GLY A 195 -12.43 19.29 -6.88
CA GLY A 195 -13.41 19.90 -5.98
C GLY A 195 -14.22 18.92 -5.14
N TRP A 196 -13.88 17.62 -5.12
CA TRP A 196 -14.47 16.70 -4.16
C TRP A 196 -14.07 17.09 -2.73
N VAL A 197 -15.04 17.02 -1.81
CA VAL A 197 -14.85 17.25 -0.38
C VAL A 197 -15.56 16.14 0.38
N TYR A 198 -14.89 15.56 1.39
CA TYR A 198 -15.48 14.57 2.27
C TYR A 198 -16.75 15.13 2.96
N PRO A 199 -17.85 14.35 3.06
CA PRO A 199 -18.04 12.94 2.68
C PRO A 199 -18.83 12.77 1.37
N GLY A 200 -18.54 13.57 0.33
CA GLY A 200 -19.25 13.47 -0.96
C GLY A 200 -19.23 12.05 -1.53
N ILE A 201 -20.31 11.62 -2.17
CA ILE A 201 -20.48 10.24 -2.66
C ILE A 201 -19.49 9.84 -3.78
N GLY A 202 -18.78 10.81 -4.35
CA GLY A 202 -17.89 10.63 -5.48
C GLY A 202 -18.63 10.48 -6.81
N GLU A 203 -17.89 10.11 -7.86
CA GLU A 203 -18.42 9.94 -9.22
C GLU A 203 -17.93 8.64 -9.85
N PHE A 204 -18.72 8.07 -10.76
CA PHE A 204 -18.25 7.01 -11.64
C PHE A 204 -17.28 7.58 -12.68
N ILE A 205 -16.07 7.02 -12.73
CA ILE A 205 -15.00 7.50 -13.61
C ILE A 205 -14.71 6.48 -14.72
N CYS A 206 -15.72 6.23 -15.55
CA CYS A 206 -15.69 5.22 -16.62
C CYS A 206 -16.09 5.77 -17.99
N TYR A 207 -15.91 7.07 -18.22
CA TYR A 207 -16.40 7.75 -19.43
C TYR A 207 -15.34 7.95 -20.52
N ASP A 208 -14.11 7.43 -20.36
CA ASP A 208 -13.16 7.35 -21.47
C ASP A 208 -13.68 6.42 -22.58
N LYS A 209 -13.18 6.59 -23.80
CA LYS A 209 -13.72 5.87 -24.96
C LYS A 209 -13.52 4.34 -24.88
N TYR A 210 -12.49 3.88 -24.17
CA TYR A 210 -12.17 2.47 -24.06
C TYR A 210 -13.11 1.78 -23.08
N LEU A 211 -13.28 2.32 -21.87
CA LEU A 211 -14.22 1.80 -20.88
C LEU A 211 -15.68 1.88 -21.34
N LYS A 212 -16.06 2.90 -22.12
CA LYS A 212 -17.39 2.93 -22.75
C LYS A 212 -17.60 1.81 -23.75
N ALA A 213 -16.57 1.47 -24.54
CA ALA A 213 -16.62 0.36 -25.48
C ALA A 213 -16.58 -0.99 -24.75
N ASP A 214 -15.81 -1.07 -23.66
CA ASP A 214 -15.62 -2.27 -22.86
C ASP A 214 -16.78 -2.56 -21.92
N PHE A 215 -17.46 -1.57 -21.34
CA PHE A 215 -18.74 -1.78 -20.62
C PHE A 215 -19.81 -2.46 -21.49
N LYS A 216 -19.73 -2.25 -22.81
CA LYS A 216 -20.59 -2.93 -23.79
C LYS A 216 -20.17 -4.40 -24.04
N ALA A 217 -18.97 -4.80 -23.62
CA ALA A 217 -18.33 -6.09 -23.88
C ALA A 217 -17.95 -6.92 -22.62
N ALA A 218 -17.66 -6.32 -21.45
CA ALA A 218 -16.90 -6.86 -20.32
C ALA A 218 -17.73 -7.44 -19.15
N ALA A 219 -18.82 -8.14 -19.43
CA ALA A 219 -19.52 -8.90 -18.40
C ALA A 219 -18.75 -10.16 -17.88
N THR A 220 -17.40 -10.28 -18.06
CA THR A 220 -16.67 -11.56 -17.91
C THR A 220 -15.15 -11.48 -17.52
N ALA A 221 -14.74 -12.12 -16.41
CA ALA A 221 -13.41 -12.47 -15.78
C ALA A 221 -12.51 -11.37 -15.14
N ALA A 222 -11.64 -11.56 -14.13
CA ALA A 222 -10.77 -12.69 -13.72
C ALA A 222 -10.16 -12.57 -12.29
N GLY A 223 -9.31 -13.54 -11.87
CA GLY A 223 -8.78 -13.69 -10.49
C GLY A 223 -7.31 -14.15 -10.36
N HIS A 224 -6.64 -13.71 -9.28
CA HIS A 224 -5.22 -13.92 -8.97
C HIS A 224 -4.97 -14.25 -7.48
N PRO A 225 -3.90 -14.98 -7.13
CA PRO A 225 -3.47 -15.17 -5.74
C PRO A 225 -2.46 -14.09 -5.30
N ALA A 226 -2.93 -13.10 -4.54
CA ALA A 226 -2.14 -12.01 -3.96
C ALA A 226 -2.46 -11.85 -2.46
N SER A 227 -1.58 -11.19 -1.70
CA SER A 227 -1.95 -10.62 -0.40
C SER A 227 -2.72 -9.32 -0.61
N MET A 228 -3.55 -8.94 0.36
CA MET A 228 -4.30 -7.69 0.33
C MET A 228 -3.78 -6.77 1.44
N ASN A 229 -3.34 -5.58 1.05
CA ASN A 229 -3.06 -4.48 1.98
C ASN A 229 -4.29 -3.57 2.03
N PHE A 230 -4.78 -3.27 3.23
CA PHE A 230 -5.98 -2.45 3.44
C PHE A 230 -5.68 -1.23 4.33
N THR A 231 -6.64 -0.36 4.59
CA THR A 231 -6.42 0.87 5.37
C THR A 231 -7.49 1.08 6.45
N CYS A 232 -7.48 2.24 7.11
CA CYS A 232 -8.36 2.64 8.22
C CYS A 232 -8.19 1.83 9.51
N ALA A 233 -7.04 1.18 9.71
CA ALA A 233 -6.81 0.32 10.88
C ALA A 233 -6.89 1.06 12.23
N GLU A 234 -6.78 2.38 12.22
CA GLU A 234 -6.75 3.25 13.39
C GLU A 234 -8.09 3.90 13.73
N MET A 235 -9.02 3.95 12.77
CA MET A 235 -10.26 4.72 12.88
C MET A 235 -11.29 4.05 13.80
N ARG A 236 -12.02 4.88 14.56
CA ARG A 236 -13.25 4.51 15.26
C ARG A 236 -14.46 5.21 14.65
N ASP A 237 -15.63 4.57 14.69
CA ASP A 237 -16.84 5.15 14.09
C ASP A 237 -17.27 6.44 14.78
N ASN A 238 -17.02 6.53 16.09
CA ASN A 238 -17.33 7.70 16.90
C ASN A 238 -16.40 8.91 16.65
N GLU A 239 -15.32 8.73 15.89
CA GLU A 239 -14.45 9.81 15.43
C GLU A 239 -14.97 10.42 14.12
N GLN A 240 -16.01 9.83 13.52
CA GLN A 240 -16.57 10.25 12.24
C GLN A 240 -17.83 11.11 12.44
N SER A 241 -18.09 12.01 11.48
CA SER A 241 -19.33 12.77 11.51
C SER A 241 -20.54 11.86 11.23
N SER A 242 -21.64 12.09 11.97
CA SER A 242 -22.87 11.32 11.79
C SER A 242 -23.53 11.52 10.41
N GLU A 243 -23.24 12.65 9.78
CA GLU A 243 -23.64 13.00 8.41
C GLU A 243 -22.95 12.11 7.37
N ALA A 244 -21.71 11.70 7.62
CA ALA A 244 -20.94 10.89 6.67
C ALA A 244 -21.43 9.44 6.57
N LYS A 245 -22.25 8.97 7.53
CA LYS A 245 -22.65 7.55 7.62
C LYS A 245 -21.46 6.59 7.57
N SER A 246 -20.33 7.05 8.11
CA SER A 246 -19.06 6.34 8.10
C SER A 246 -19.05 5.23 9.15
N ALA A 247 -18.53 4.07 8.76
CA ALA A 247 -18.46 2.85 9.57
C ALA A 247 -17.11 2.12 9.34
N PRO A 248 -15.97 2.79 9.61
CA PRO A 248 -14.65 2.21 9.36
C PRO A 248 -14.42 0.91 10.16
N GLU A 249 -14.98 0.78 11.36
CA GLU A 249 -14.78 -0.43 12.18
C GLU A 249 -15.43 -1.67 11.53
N GLU A 250 -16.64 -1.54 11.01
CA GLU A 250 -17.33 -2.62 10.29
C GLU A 250 -16.69 -2.89 8.93
N LEU A 251 -16.22 -1.86 8.22
CA LEU A 251 -15.54 -2.04 6.93
C LEU A 251 -14.24 -2.84 7.08
N VAL A 252 -13.39 -2.50 8.05
CA VAL A 252 -12.18 -3.26 8.37
C VAL A 252 -12.53 -4.71 8.72
N GLN A 253 -13.55 -4.92 9.57
CA GLN A 253 -14.00 -6.27 9.92
C GLN A 253 -14.44 -7.08 8.69
N GLN A 254 -15.19 -6.47 7.77
CA GLN A 254 -15.69 -7.11 6.57
C GLN A 254 -14.54 -7.52 5.64
N VAL A 255 -13.64 -6.59 5.32
CA VAL A 255 -12.53 -6.83 4.39
C VAL A 255 -11.56 -7.85 4.95
N LEU A 256 -11.20 -7.73 6.24
CA LEU A 256 -10.30 -8.69 6.86
C LEU A 256 -10.90 -10.10 6.93
N SER A 257 -12.18 -10.19 7.27
CA SER A 257 -12.87 -11.49 7.30
C SER A 257 -12.99 -12.12 5.92
N ALA A 258 -13.21 -11.33 4.87
CA ALA A 258 -13.27 -11.82 3.50
C ALA A 258 -11.92 -12.40 3.07
N GLY A 259 -10.81 -11.67 3.27
CA GLY A 259 -9.50 -12.16 2.87
C GLY A 259 -9.04 -13.40 3.65
N TRP A 260 -9.31 -13.50 4.95
CA TRP A 260 -8.99 -14.71 5.72
C TRP A 260 -9.78 -15.94 5.27
N ARG A 261 -11.04 -15.78 4.83
CA ARG A 261 -11.84 -16.90 4.25
C ARG A 261 -11.24 -17.44 2.97
N GLU A 262 -10.67 -16.54 2.16
CA GLU A 262 -9.96 -16.89 0.94
C GLU A 262 -8.51 -17.36 1.21
N GLY A 263 -8.10 -17.45 2.48
CA GLY A 263 -6.78 -17.88 2.89
C GLY A 263 -5.66 -16.91 2.51
N LEU A 264 -5.99 -15.62 2.34
CA LEU A 264 -5.02 -14.58 1.99
C LEU A 264 -4.28 -14.08 3.23
N ASN A 265 -3.03 -13.68 3.01
CA ASN A 265 -2.31 -12.85 3.96
C ASN A 265 -2.84 -11.42 3.85
N LEU A 266 -3.16 -10.82 4.99
CA LEU A 266 -3.74 -9.48 5.06
C LEU A 266 -2.81 -8.54 5.82
N ALA A 267 -2.39 -7.47 5.17
CA ALA A 267 -1.71 -6.34 5.78
C ALA A 267 -2.69 -5.17 5.94
N CYS A 268 -2.32 -4.18 6.76
CA CYS A 268 -3.15 -2.98 6.91
C CYS A 268 -2.29 -1.75 7.23
N GLU A 269 -2.85 -0.58 6.98
CA GLU A 269 -2.25 0.73 7.26
C GLU A 269 -3.21 1.62 8.04
N ASN A 270 -2.69 2.68 8.66
CA ASN A 270 -3.53 3.77 9.13
C ASN A 270 -3.81 4.74 7.98
N ALA A 271 -5.07 5.19 7.88
CA ALA A 271 -5.49 6.09 6.80
C ALA A 271 -5.01 7.54 7.05
N LEU A 272 -4.98 7.97 8.30
CA LEU A 272 -4.57 9.31 8.70
C LEU A 272 -3.42 9.26 9.73
N SER A 273 -2.56 10.27 9.72
CA SER A 273 -1.49 10.41 10.71
C SER A 273 -2.06 10.55 12.13
N ARG A 274 -1.68 9.64 13.03
CA ARG A 274 -2.17 9.60 14.42
C ARG A 274 -1.05 9.16 15.36
N TYR A 275 -0.87 9.92 16.46
CA TYR A 275 0.20 9.67 17.43
C TYR A 275 -0.32 9.27 18.83
N ASP A 276 -1.64 9.18 19.00
CA ASP A 276 -2.29 8.95 20.27
C ASP A 276 -2.54 7.47 20.58
N ALA A 277 -2.66 7.14 21.87
CA ALA A 277 -2.89 5.79 22.35
C ALA A 277 -4.20 5.17 21.85
N THR A 278 -5.24 5.96 21.56
CA THR A 278 -6.52 5.46 21.08
C THR A 278 -6.35 4.85 19.69
N ALA A 279 -5.70 5.56 18.77
CA ALA A 279 -5.37 5.06 17.45
C ALA A 279 -4.54 3.76 17.51
N TYR A 280 -3.45 3.75 18.29
CA TYR A 280 -2.62 2.55 18.45
C TYR A 280 -3.37 1.36 19.04
N ASN A 281 -4.24 1.58 20.02
CA ASN A 281 -5.06 0.52 20.61
C ASN A 281 -6.12 -0.01 19.65
N THR A 282 -6.64 0.82 18.75
CA THR A 282 -7.55 0.39 17.66
C THR A 282 -6.80 -0.46 16.63
N ILE A 283 -5.58 -0.05 16.24
CA ILE A 283 -4.70 -0.84 15.37
C ILE A 283 -4.38 -2.19 16.03
N LEU A 284 -4.00 -2.21 17.30
CA LEU A 284 -3.71 -3.44 18.05
C LEU A 284 -4.91 -4.40 18.13
N ARG A 285 -6.13 -3.85 18.23
CA ARG A 285 -7.37 -4.63 18.16
C ARG A 285 -7.53 -5.27 16.79
N ASN A 286 -7.32 -4.51 15.71
CA ASN A 286 -7.45 -5.01 14.34
C ASN A 286 -6.32 -6.00 13.97
N ALA A 287 -5.12 -5.81 14.51
CA ALA A 287 -3.96 -6.68 14.28
C ALA A 287 -4.16 -8.11 14.81
N ARG A 288 -4.89 -8.24 15.92
CA ARG A 288 -5.27 -9.51 16.56
C ARG A 288 -6.71 -9.41 17.06
N PRO A 289 -7.70 -9.67 16.20
CA PRO A 289 -9.10 -9.44 16.52
C PRO A 289 -9.60 -10.22 17.74
N GLN A 290 -9.04 -11.41 18.00
CA GLN A 290 -9.36 -12.24 19.17
C GLN A 290 -8.29 -12.21 20.28
N GLY A 291 -7.33 -11.28 20.19
CA GLY A 291 -6.25 -11.12 21.18
C GLY A 291 -5.12 -12.16 21.08
N ILE A 292 -4.32 -12.25 22.14
CA ILE A 292 -3.15 -13.13 22.23
C ILE A 292 -3.58 -14.59 22.53
N ASN A 293 -3.13 -15.52 21.69
CA ASN A 293 -3.19 -16.94 22.00
C ASN A 293 -1.93 -17.38 22.76
N ARG A 294 -2.07 -17.66 24.06
CA ARG A 294 -0.95 -18.13 24.91
C ARG A 294 -0.43 -19.52 24.56
N ASN A 295 -1.23 -20.30 23.83
CA ASN A 295 -0.94 -21.70 23.51
C ASN A 295 -0.42 -21.91 22.08
N GLY A 296 -0.34 -20.87 21.25
CA GLY A 296 0.12 -20.99 19.87
C GLY A 296 -0.22 -19.77 19.01
N ALA A 297 -0.46 -20.00 17.72
CA ALA A 297 -0.88 -18.95 16.81
C ALA A 297 -2.30 -18.46 17.12
N PRO A 298 -2.58 -17.15 17.01
CA PRO A 298 -3.95 -16.66 17.04
C PRO A 298 -4.74 -17.25 15.86
N GLU A 299 -6.06 -17.32 16.00
CA GLU A 299 -6.94 -17.81 14.93
C GLU A 299 -6.82 -16.95 13.68
N HIS A 300 -6.84 -15.62 13.88
CA HIS A 300 -6.60 -14.63 12.85
C HIS A 300 -5.63 -13.56 13.37
N LYS A 301 -4.69 -13.16 12.50
CA LYS A 301 -3.84 -11.99 12.71
C LYS A 301 -3.55 -11.31 11.39
N LEU A 302 -3.24 -10.02 11.43
CA LEU A 302 -2.59 -9.36 10.32
C LEU A 302 -1.21 -9.99 10.07
N TYR A 303 -0.83 -10.07 8.79
CA TYR A 303 0.48 -10.48 8.36
C TYR A 303 1.54 -9.41 8.68
N GLY A 304 1.17 -8.15 8.52
CA GLY A 304 1.97 -6.98 8.90
C GLY A 304 1.11 -5.73 8.99
N PHE A 305 1.67 -4.67 9.56
CA PHE A 305 1.06 -3.34 9.60
C PHE A 305 2.08 -2.29 9.16
N THR A 306 1.68 -1.36 8.29
CA THR A 306 2.53 -0.25 7.85
C THR A 306 2.01 1.07 8.41
N TYR A 307 2.87 1.77 9.16
CA TYR A 307 2.54 3.07 9.76
C TYR A 307 2.79 4.22 8.78
N LEU A 308 1.75 5.00 8.51
CA LEU A 308 1.77 6.24 7.72
C LEU A 308 1.87 7.46 8.67
N ARG A 309 2.95 8.24 8.69
CA ARG A 309 4.23 8.13 7.96
C ARG A 309 5.38 8.51 8.90
N VAL A 310 6.60 8.14 8.55
CA VAL A 310 7.81 8.69 9.18
C VAL A 310 7.82 10.22 9.00
N SER A 311 7.97 10.93 10.12
CA SER A 311 8.08 12.39 10.19
C SER A 311 8.92 12.79 11.41
N ASP A 312 9.37 14.05 11.45
CA ASP A 312 10.03 14.57 12.66
C ASP A 312 9.10 14.51 13.88
N GLU A 313 7.81 14.85 13.69
CA GLU A 313 6.77 14.81 14.72
C GLU A 313 6.58 13.42 15.33
N LEU A 314 6.69 12.34 14.53
CA LEU A 314 6.68 10.96 15.04
C LEU A 314 7.79 10.72 16.05
N PHE A 315 8.95 11.35 15.85
CA PHE A 315 10.16 11.15 16.65
C PHE A 315 10.28 12.10 17.85
N GLU A 316 9.27 12.95 18.09
CA GLU A 316 9.29 13.92 19.17
C GLU A 316 8.66 13.37 20.46
N GLY A 317 9.34 13.63 21.59
CA GLY A 317 8.82 13.48 22.95
C GLY A 317 7.95 12.24 23.23
N GLU A 318 6.67 12.51 23.53
CA GLU A 318 5.68 11.50 23.88
C GLU A 318 5.22 10.68 22.67
N ASN A 319 5.19 11.25 21.47
CA ASN A 319 4.80 10.55 20.24
C ASN A 319 5.72 9.35 20.01
N TYR A 320 7.04 9.56 20.08
CA TYR A 320 8.01 8.49 19.90
C TYR A 320 7.97 7.46 21.03
N THR A 321 7.69 7.90 22.25
CA THR A 321 7.58 7.00 23.42
C THR A 321 6.37 6.09 23.30
N THR A 322 5.23 6.64 22.88
CA THR A 322 4.00 5.89 22.61
C THR A 322 4.17 4.97 21.42
N PHE A 323 4.80 5.43 20.33
CA PHE A 323 5.10 4.61 19.15
C PHE A 323 5.97 3.39 19.48
N LYS A 324 7.05 3.55 20.26
CA LYS A 324 7.87 2.42 20.73
C LYS A 324 7.06 1.40 21.52
N THR A 325 6.12 1.89 22.33
CA THR A 325 5.25 1.03 23.12
C THR A 325 4.30 0.27 22.21
N PHE A 326 3.69 0.96 21.23
CA PHE A 326 2.90 0.35 20.17
C PHE A 326 3.64 -0.78 19.42
N VAL A 327 4.87 -0.54 18.94
CA VAL A 327 5.70 -1.56 18.29
C VAL A 327 5.88 -2.77 19.21
N ARG A 328 6.22 -2.53 20.48
CA ARG A 328 6.39 -3.62 21.45
C ARG A 328 5.10 -4.42 21.68
N ARG A 329 3.93 -3.79 21.65
CA ARG A 329 2.63 -4.48 21.77
C ARG A 329 2.28 -5.24 20.50
N MET A 330 2.61 -4.72 19.31
CA MET A 330 2.46 -5.44 18.04
C MET A 330 3.29 -6.72 18.03
N HIS A 331 4.46 -6.69 18.65
CA HIS A 331 5.36 -7.82 18.84
C HIS A 331 4.96 -8.77 19.98
N ALA A 332 3.77 -8.61 20.57
CA ALA A 332 3.31 -9.38 21.72
C ALA A 332 4.27 -9.32 22.93
N ASN A 333 4.86 -8.14 23.18
CA ASN A 333 5.89 -7.87 24.18
C ASN A 333 7.21 -8.61 23.99
N LEU A 334 7.46 -9.15 22.79
CA LEU A 334 8.75 -9.71 22.42
C LEU A 334 9.68 -8.61 21.89
N ASP A 335 10.97 -8.89 21.97
CA ASP A 335 11.98 -8.06 21.30
C ASP A 335 11.92 -8.31 19.79
N TYR A 336 12.42 -7.35 19.01
CA TYR A 336 12.54 -7.46 17.56
C TYR A 336 13.17 -8.80 17.14
N ASN A 337 12.58 -9.46 16.14
CA ASN A 337 13.07 -10.73 15.63
C ASN A 337 13.18 -10.73 14.10
N PRO A 338 14.40 -10.68 13.52
CA PRO A 338 14.62 -10.60 12.08
C PRO A 338 14.15 -11.85 11.31
N LYS A 339 13.89 -12.97 12.00
CA LYS A 339 13.58 -14.27 11.41
C LYS A 339 12.07 -14.57 11.36
N VAL A 340 11.22 -13.61 11.73
CA VAL A 340 9.77 -13.75 11.65
C VAL A 340 9.31 -13.73 10.19
N ASP A 341 8.32 -14.57 9.88
CA ASP A 341 7.65 -14.72 8.58
C ASP A 341 8.64 -14.81 7.40
N PRO A 342 9.44 -15.90 7.33
CA PRO A 342 10.41 -16.07 6.25
C PRO A 342 9.72 -16.12 4.89
N VAL A 343 10.22 -15.32 3.94
CA VAL A 343 9.69 -15.28 2.57
C VAL A 343 10.24 -16.47 1.78
N ALA A 344 9.35 -17.36 1.34
CA ALA A 344 9.71 -18.42 0.41
C ALA A 344 9.81 -17.88 -1.03
N PRO A 345 10.57 -18.53 -1.93
CA PRO A 345 10.59 -18.14 -3.34
C PRO A 345 9.18 -18.07 -3.93
N LEU A 346 8.86 -16.95 -4.58
CA LEU A 346 7.56 -16.73 -5.19
C LEU A 346 7.28 -17.79 -6.26
N LYS A 347 6.13 -18.44 -6.17
CA LYS A 347 5.72 -19.49 -7.12
C LYS A 347 4.99 -18.87 -8.30
N ARG A 348 4.96 -19.58 -9.43
CA ARG A 348 4.10 -19.20 -10.55
C ARG A 348 2.63 -19.21 -10.11
N SER A 349 1.86 -18.24 -10.60
CA SER A 349 0.42 -18.15 -10.37
C SER A 349 -0.28 -19.45 -10.73
N LYS A 350 -1.35 -19.75 -10.00
CA LYS A 350 -2.31 -20.82 -10.34
C LYS A 350 -3.00 -20.49 -11.68
N PRO A 351 -3.69 -21.48 -12.30
CA PRO A 351 -4.54 -21.21 -13.46
C PRO A 351 -5.52 -20.06 -13.21
N GLU A 352 -5.84 -19.32 -14.26
CA GLU A 352 -6.81 -18.23 -14.25
C GLU A 352 -8.19 -18.73 -13.78
N ILE A 353 -8.86 -17.89 -12.99
CA ILE A 353 -10.22 -18.16 -12.48
C ILE A 353 -11.20 -17.28 -13.25
N PRO A 354 -12.29 -17.85 -13.84
CA PRO A 354 -13.36 -17.08 -14.51
C PRO A 354 -14.08 -16.09 -13.57
N ILE A 355 -14.71 -15.01 -14.06
CA ILE A 355 -15.43 -14.08 -13.14
C ILE A 355 -16.52 -14.82 -12.42
N GLU A 356 -17.22 -15.75 -13.07
CA GLU A 356 -18.42 -16.33 -12.52
C GLU A 356 -18.09 -17.07 -11.21
N GLU A 357 -16.91 -17.69 -11.17
CA GLU A 357 -16.37 -18.32 -9.97
C GLU A 357 -15.94 -17.29 -8.91
N ILE A 358 -15.45 -16.13 -9.31
CA ILE A 358 -15.07 -15.04 -8.38
C ILE A 358 -16.32 -14.37 -7.81
N LEU A 359 -17.31 -14.07 -8.65
CA LEU A 359 -18.58 -13.48 -8.26
C LEU A 359 -19.41 -14.44 -7.41
N ALA A 360 -19.17 -15.75 -7.51
CA ALA A 360 -19.82 -16.73 -6.64
C ALA A 360 -19.51 -16.48 -5.15
N VAL A 361 -18.37 -15.87 -4.81
CA VAL A 361 -18.04 -15.54 -3.40
C VAL A 361 -18.81 -14.33 -2.87
N ALA A 362 -19.50 -13.58 -3.73
CA ALA A 362 -20.28 -12.41 -3.31
C ALA A 362 -21.55 -12.80 -2.53
N GLN A 363 -22.07 -14.03 -2.70
CA GLN A 363 -23.25 -14.52 -1.99
C GLN A 363 -23.12 -16.00 -1.58
N PRO A 364 -23.65 -16.39 -0.40
CA PRO A 364 -24.30 -15.53 0.59
C PRO A 364 -23.29 -14.65 1.33
N ARG A 365 -23.71 -13.42 1.72
CA ARG A 365 -22.90 -12.58 2.61
C ARG A 365 -22.77 -13.30 3.96
N LEU A 366 -21.54 -13.58 4.35
CA LEU A 366 -21.22 -14.15 5.65
C LEU A 366 -20.96 -13.04 6.66
N GLU A 367 -21.45 -13.19 7.89
CA GLU A 367 -21.10 -12.30 9.00
C GLU A 367 -19.59 -12.27 9.22
N PRO A 368 -18.96 -11.13 9.57
CA PRO A 368 -17.53 -11.08 9.84
C PRO A 368 -17.14 -12.01 11.01
N PHE A 369 -15.85 -12.37 11.07
CA PHE A 369 -15.32 -13.03 12.28
C PHE A 369 -15.48 -12.10 13.49
N PRO A 370 -15.60 -12.64 14.71
CA PRO A 370 -15.78 -11.81 15.90
C PRO A 370 -14.52 -11.00 16.19
N PHE A 371 -14.68 -9.70 16.42
CA PHE A 371 -13.62 -8.80 16.89
C PHE A 371 -13.91 -8.42 18.34
N GLU A 372 -12.90 -8.53 19.20
CA GLU A 372 -12.96 -7.98 20.55
C GLU A 372 -13.16 -6.47 20.49
N LYS A 373 -13.90 -5.92 21.47
CA LYS A 373 -14.21 -4.49 21.51
C LYS A 373 -12.95 -3.64 21.67
N ASN A 374 -12.00 -4.13 22.46
CA ASN A 374 -10.72 -3.51 22.75
C ASN A 374 -9.62 -4.56 22.66
N THR A 375 -8.40 -4.14 22.35
CA THR A 375 -7.23 -5.02 22.43
C THR A 375 -7.00 -5.50 23.86
N ASP A 376 -6.53 -6.74 23.99
CA ASP A 376 -6.08 -7.34 25.26
C ASP A 376 -4.66 -6.91 25.66
N LEU A 377 -3.98 -6.16 24.77
CA LEU A 377 -2.59 -5.75 24.94
C LEU A 377 -2.39 -4.26 24.57
N PRO A 378 -3.03 -3.33 25.30
CA PRO A 378 -2.95 -1.90 24.99
C PRO A 378 -1.56 -1.32 25.25
N VAL A 379 -1.27 -0.18 24.62
CA VAL A 379 -0.01 0.56 24.83
C VAL A 379 0.20 0.94 26.29
#